data_AF-A0A956U1X3-F1
#
_entry.id   AF-A0A956U1X3-F1
#
_cell.length_a   1.000
_cell.length_b   1.000
_cell.length_c   1.000
_cell.angle_alpha   90.00
_cell.angle_beta   90.00
_cell.angle_gamma   90.00
#
_symmetry.space_group_name_H-M   'P 1'
#
loop_
_entity.id
_entity.type
_entity.pdbx_description
1 polymer ?
#
loop_
_entity_poly.entity_id
_entity_poly.type
_entity_poly.pdbx_seq_one_letter_code
_entity_poly.pdbx_strand_id
1 'polypeptide(L)' 'MFSRFFVDRPIFATVLSVLIVIVGLIAYFTLPVSQYPEVTPPTVVVRASYPGANPETIAETVATPL' A
#
# COMPACT_ATOMS: atom_id res chain seq x y z
N MET A 1 -24.02 22.45 21.28
CA MET A 1 -23.04 23.07 22.22
C MET A 1 -21.64 23.17 21.62
N PHE A 2 -21.13 22.13 20.92
CA PHE A 2 -19.79 22.11 20.31
C PHE A 2 -19.51 23.25 19.31
N SER A 3 -20.43 23.54 18.38
CA SER A 3 -20.22 24.57 17.35
C SER A 3 -20.13 26.00 17.91
N ARG A 4 -20.71 26.28 19.08
CA ARG A 4 -20.67 27.62 19.71
C ARG A 4 -19.24 28.00 20.10
N PHE A 5 -18.43 27.03 20.54
CA PHE A 5 -17.02 27.26 20.88
C PHE A 5 -16.18 27.77 19.70
N PHE A 6 -16.42 27.23 18.49
CA PHE A 6 -15.73 27.65 17.27
C PHE A 6 -16.25 29.00 16.74
N VAL A 7 -17.54 29.29 16.94
CA VAL A 7 -18.14 30.57 16.55
C VAL A 7 -17.66 31.72 17.45
N ASP A 8 -17.57 31.48 18.76
CA ASP A 8 -17.15 32.51 19.72
C ASP A 8 -15.62 32.75 19.68
N ARG A 9 -14.83 31.82 19.14
CA ARG A 9 -13.38 31.93 18.94
C ARG A 9 -12.98 31.71 17.48
N PRO A 10 -13.26 32.68 16.59
CA PRO A 10 -13.04 32.53 15.14
C PRO A 10 -11.57 32.30 14.80
N ILE A 11 -10.63 32.93 15.53
CA ILE A 11 -9.19 32.74 15.31
C ILE A 11 -8.78 31.28 15.52
N PHE A 12 -9.30 30.61 16.55
CA PHE A 12 -8.99 29.20 16.81
C PHE A 12 -9.53 28.29 15.70
N ALA A 13 -10.76 28.54 15.25
CA ALA A 13 -11.37 27.79 14.16
C ALA A 13 -10.57 27.91 12.85
N THR A 14 -10.12 29.14 12.51
CA THR A 14 -9.31 29.38 11.32
C THR A 14 -7.95 28.69 11.40
N VAL A 15 -7.26 28.78 12.55
CA VAL A 15 -5.97 28.10 12.74
C VAL A 15 -6.11 26.58 12.57
N LEU A 16 -7.14 25.98 13.17
CA LEU A 16 -7.39 24.54 13.02
C LEU A 16 -7.66 24.16 11.56
N SER A 17 -8.48 24.95 10.85
CA SER A 17 -8.76 24.73 9.43
C SER A 17 -7.49 24.80 8.58
N VAL A 18 -6.65 25.81 8.80
CA VAL A 18 -5.39 25.99 8.07
C VAL A 18 -4.43 24.83 8.36
N LEU A 19 -4.35 24.38 9.61
CA LEU A 19 -3.52 23.25 10.01
C LEU A 19 -3.93 21.96 9.26
N ILE A 20 -5.23 21.65 9.22
CA ILE A 20 -5.76 20.48 8.50
C ILE A 20 -5.43 20.57 7.01
N VAL A 21 -5.59 21.75 6.39
CA VAL A 21 -5.27 21.95 4.97
C VAL A 21 -3.79 21.76 4.70
N ILE A 22 -2.91 22.30 5.53
CA ILE A 22 -1.45 22.15 5.38
C ILE A 22 -1.05 20.68 5.50
N VAL A 23 -1.55 19.97 6.52
CA VAL A 23 -1.27 18.54 6.71
C VAL A 23 -1.78 17.71 5.53
N GLY A 24 -3.00 17.99 5.06
CA GLY A 24 -3.56 17.31 3.88
C GLY A 24 -2.74 17.57 2.61
N LEU A 25 -2.27 18.80 2.42
CA LEU A 25 -1.45 19.20 1.28
C LEU A 25 -0.08 18.51 1.28
N ILE A 26 0.56 18.38 2.45
CA ILE A 26 1.80 17.60 2.59
C ILE A 26 1.55 16.13 2.29
N ALA A 27 0.48 15.54 2.86
CA ALA A 27 0.15 14.14 2.66
C ALA A 27 -0.13 13.81 1.19
N TYR A 28 -0.78 14.72 0.46
CA TYR A 28 -1.05 14.59 -0.97
C TYR A 28 0.23 14.38 -1.79
N PHE A 29 1.31 15.10 -1.49
CA PHE A 29 2.58 14.93 -2.19
C PHE A 29 3.32 13.63 -1.84
N THR A 30 3.02 13.04 -0.68
CA THR A 30 3.63 11.78 -0.23
C THR A 30 2.85 10.53 -0.64
N LEU A 31 1.64 10.68 -1.17
CA LEU A 31 0.78 9.56 -1.54
C LEU A 31 1.32 8.88 -2.81
N PRO A 32 1.62 7.56 -2.77
CA PRO A 32 2.04 6.82 -3.95
C PRO A 32 0.85 6.72 -4.92
N VAL A 33 1.06 7.17 -6.15
CA VAL A 33 0.07 7.05 -7.22
C VAL A 33 0.29 5.74 -7.94
N SER A 34 -0.59 4.77 -7.73
CA SER A 34 -0.66 3.54 -8.52
C SER A 34 -1.90 3.54 -9.42
N GLN A 35 -1.78 3.03 -10.64
CA GLN A 35 -2.90 2.96 -11.60
C GLN A 35 -3.94 1.89 -11.22
N TYR A 36 -3.49 0.87 -10.49
CA TYR A 36 -4.32 -0.17 -9.89
C TYR A 36 -3.76 -0.47 -8.50
N PRO A 37 -4.62 -0.73 -7.50
CA PRO A 37 -4.15 -1.35 -6.27
C PRO A 37 -3.47 -2.70 -6.60
N GLU A 38 -2.51 -3.14 -5.79
CA GLU A 38 -1.89 -4.46 -5.96
C GLU A 38 -2.92 -5.56 -5.73
N VAL A 39 -3.68 -5.90 -6.78
CA VAL A 39 -4.69 -6.96 -6.80
C VAL A 39 -4.15 -8.27 -7.38
N THR A 40 -2.88 -8.29 -7.76
CA THR A 40 -2.21 -9.50 -8.25
C THR A 40 -1.63 -10.28 -7.08
N PRO A 41 -1.99 -11.56 -6.90
CA PRO A 41 -1.32 -12.42 -5.93
C PRO A 41 0.19 -12.37 -6.18
N PRO A 42 1.04 -12.18 -5.14
CA PRO A 42 2.48 -12.20 -5.32
C PRO A 42 2.91 -13.59 -5.83
N THR A 43 3.12 -13.72 -7.13
CA THR A 43 3.61 -14.98 -7.73
C THR A 43 5.09 -15.13 -7.43
N VAL A 44 5.41 -16.00 -6.48
CA VAL A 44 6.78 -16.46 -6.24
C VAL A 44 7.14 -17.46 -7.34
N VAL A 45 7.84 -17.00 -8.39
CA VAL A 45 8.29 -17.86 -9.48
C VAL A 45 9.61 -18.51 -9.07
N VAL A 46 9.56 -19.73 -8.53
CA VAL A 46 10.76 -20.54 -8.27
C VAL A 46 11.19 -21.20 -9.57
N ARG A 47 12.25 -20.68 -10.20
CA ARG A 47 12.86 -21.30 -11.39
C ARG A 47 13.94 -22.27 -10.93
N ALA A 48 13.67 -23.57 -11.03
CA ALA A 48 14.69 -24.61 -10.94
C ALA A 48 15.07 -25.04 -12.37
N SER A 49 16.36 -25.03 -12.71
CA SER A 49 16.87 -25.52 -13.98
C SER A 49 17.82 -26.67 -13.70
N TYR A 50 17.51 -27.87 -14.21
CA TYR A 50 18.37 -29.06 -14.12
C TYR A 50 18.61 -29.60 -15.55
N PRO A 51 19.73 -29.25 -16.20
CA PRO A 51 20.02 -29.71 -17.56
C PRO A 51 20.30 -31.22 -17.57
N GLY A 52 19.48 -31.98 -18.29
CA GLY A 52 19.72 -33.41 -18.56
C GLY A 52 18.85 -34.43 -17.81
N ALA A 53 17.73 -34.03 -17.19
CA ALA A 53 16.79 -34.96 -16.55
C ALA A 53 15.47 -35.12 -17.34
N ASN A 54 14.95 -36.35 -17.41
CA ASN A 54 13.65 -36.65 -18.00
C ASN A 54 12.52 -35.89 -17.27
N PRO A 55 11.48 -35.42 -17.98
CA PRO A 55 10.39 -34.61 -17.39
C PRO A 55 9.68 -35.26 -16.19
N GLU A 56 9.58 -36.59 -16.12
CA GLU A 56 8.96 -37.29 -14.99
C GLU A 56 9.74 -37.16 -13.65
N THR A 57 11.08 -37.11 -13.65
CA THR A 57 11.86 -37.13 -12.38
C THR A 57 12.04 -35.76 -11.73
N ILE A 58 11.83 -34.67 -12.48
CA ILE A 58 11.85 -33.29 -11.96
C ILE A 58 10.60 -32.99 -11.11
N ALA A 59 9.46 -33.59 -11.46
CA ALA A 59 8.19 -33.39 -10.76
C ALA A 59 8.19 -34.02 -9.35
N GLU A 60 8.75 -35.22 -9.19
CA GLU A 60 8.70 -35.97 -7.92
C GLU A 60 9.67 -35.47 -6.84
N THR A 61 10.78 -34.82 -7.20
CA THR A 61 11.84 -34.45 -6.23
C THR A 61 11.94 -32.96 -5.88
N VAL A 62 11.27 -32.07 -6.61
CA VAL A 62 11.30 -30.62 -6.34
C VAL A 62 9.96 -30.07 -5.84
N ALA A 63 8.83 -30.70 -6.17
CA ALA A 63 7.51 -30.18 -5.81
C ALA A 63 7.00 -30.63 -4.43
N THR A 64 7.55 -31.69 -3.84
CA THR A 64 7.00 -32.28 -2.60
C THR A 64 7.42 -31.59 -1.28
N PRO A 65 8.55 -30.86 -1.17
CA PRO A 65 8.86 -30.13 0.06
C PRO A 65 8.63 -28.61 -0.02
N LEU A 66 7.96 -28.10 -1.06
CA LEU A 66 7.57 -26.69 -1.16
C LEU A 66 6.10 -26.47 -0.78
#